data_AF-A0A3S1N5T9-F1
#
_entry.id   AF-A0A3S1N5T9-F1
#
_cell.length_a   1.000
_cell.length_b   1.000
_cell.length_c   1.000
_cell.angle_alpha   90.00
_cell.angle_beta   90.00
_cell.angle_gamma   90.00
#
_symmetry.space_group_name_H-M   'P 1'
#
loop_
_entity.id
_entity.type
_entity.pdbx_description
1 polymer ?
#
loop_
_entity_poly.entity_id
_entity_poly.type
_entity_poly.pdbx_seq_one_letter_code
_entity_poly.pdbx_strand_id
1 'polypeptide(L)'
;MLTRRQRDIIASAMRSVIDEQVSEHFNARTQEHQLTSRIAGVMEKELSVYTILGRRMTVLTQEFPDKGKGSLEKPTGIDLYISIADTDENGFSKGIFVQAKWKEIGRKSKSLVTLGNQCKEMLARSTASYVWLYAPDGVEVVRAQEVVDQPGVPPESLRSRRADDLFSRILECPEGDRAWGVPAGLEQNERRPWISRMMEELRIRRAIDVTIGGPDLGVRRD
;
A
#
# COMPACT_ATOMS: atom_id res chain seq x y z
N MET A 1 -12.75 -18.21 11.03
CA MET A 1 -12.40 -16.85 11.49
C MET A 1 -11.23 -16.94 12.46
N LEU A 2 -10.22 -16.08 12.34
CA LEU A 2 -9.04 -16.06 13.20
C LEU A 2 -9.40 -15.68 14.64
N THR A 3 -8.81 -16.34 15.64
CA THR A 3 -8.87 -15.89 17.04
C THR A 3 -8.05 -14.62 17.25
N ARG A 4 -8.34 -13.83 18.29
CA ARG A 4 -7.57 -12.61 18.61
C ARG A 4 -6.06 -12.91 18.74
N ARG A 5 -5.71 -13.96 19.48
CA ARG A 5 -4.32 -14.39 19.65
C ARG A 5 -3.64 -14.74 18.33
N GLN A 6 -4.33 -15.43 17.41
CA GLN A 6 -3.78 -15.73 16.09
C GLN A 6 -3.52 -14.43 15.30
N ARG A 7 -4.46 -13.48 15.33
CA ARG A 7 -4.29 -12.19 14.65
C ARG A 7 -3.10 -11.40 15.17
N ASP A 8 -2.99 -11.29 16.50
CA ASP A 8 -1.89 -10.54 17.14
C ASP A 8 -0.53 -11.15 16.80
N ILE A 9 -0.43 -12.48 16.76
CA ILE A 9 0.80 -13.19 16.35
C ILE A 9 1.13 -12.94 14.88
N ILE A 10 0.15 -13.09 13.97
CA ILE A 10 0.35 -12.86 12.54
C ILE A 10 0.77 -11.41 12.29
N ALA A 11 0.04 -10.44 12.87
CA ALA A 11 0.31 -9.02 12.73
C ALA A 11 1.68 -8.63 13.30
N SER A 12 2.07 -9.20 14.43
CA SER A 12 3.39 -9.00 15.02
C SER A 12 4.50 -9.59 14.15
N ALA A 13 4.29 -10.75 13.51
CA ALA A 13 5.25 -11.32 12.58
C ALA A 13 5.43 -10.45 11.34
N MET A 14 4.33 -9.97 10.75
CA MET A 14 4.35 -9.03 9.62
C MET A 14 5.10 -7.75 9.98
N ARG A 15 4.82 -7.17 11.15
CA ARG A 15 5.53 -5.99 11.64
C ARG A 15 7.02 -6.27 11.85
N SER A 16 7.39 -7.39 12.46
CA SER A 16 8.79 -7.73 12.74
C SER A 16 9.62 -7.75 11.46
N VAL A 17 9.09 -8.36 10.40
CA VAL A 17 9.73 -8.40 9.08
C VAL A 17 9.98 -7.00 8.52
N ILE A 18 9.00 -6.11 8.65
CA ILE A 18 9.11 -4.73 8.17
C ILE A 18 10.10 -3.93 9.02
N ASP A 19 9.95 -3.96 10.34
CA ASP A 19 10.76 -3.16 11.27
C ASP A 19 12.25 -3.57 11.19
N GLU A 20 12.55 -4.86 11.01
CA GLU A 20 13.90 -5.35 10.77
C GLU A 20 14.51 -4.68 9.52
N GLN A 21 13.80 -4.73 8.39
CA GLN A 21 14.26 -4.11 7.14
C GLN A 21 14.43 -2.60 7.25
N VAL A 22 13.53 -1.91 7.96
CA VAL A 22 13.68 -0.47 8.18
C VAL A 22 14.90 -0.19 9.06
N SER A 23 15.06 -0.89 10.18
CA SER A 23 16.16 -0.65 11.12
C SER A 23 17.55 -0.87 10.49
N GLU A 24 17.70 -1.89 9.65
CA GLU A 24 18.94 -2.18 8.92
C GLU A 24 19.29 -1.10 7.91
N HIS A 25 18.28 -0.50 7.27
CA HIS A 25 18.46 0.38 6.13
C HIS A 25 18.28 1.87 6.43
N PHE A 26 17.71 2.23 7.59
CA PHE A 26 17.44 3.63 7.95
C PHE A 26 18.72 4.47 8.01
N ASN A 27 19.80 3.93 8.58
CA ASN A 27 21.10 4.61 8.67
C ASN A 27 21.98 4.40 7.44
N ALA A 28 21.60 3.49 6.54
CA ALA A 28 22.28 3.34 5.27
C ALA A 28 21.88 4.48 4.33
N ARG A 29 22.72 4.84 3.34
CA ARG A 29 22.38 5.81 2.28
C ARG A 29 21.37 5.23 1.28
N THR A 30 20.36 4.52 1.76
CA THR A 30 19.32 3.84 0.99
C THR A 30 18.24 4.84 0.58
N GLN A 31 17.75 4.74 -0.65
CA GLN A 31 16.65 5.59 -1.12
C GLN A 31 15.29 4.96 -0.76
N GLU A 32 14.23 5.79 -0.62
CA GLU A 32 12.87 5.33 -0.24
C GLU A 32 12.42 4.11 -1.05
N HIS A 33 12.50 4.19 -2.38
CA HIS A 33 12.09 3.11 -3.29
C HIS A 33 12.89 1.82 -3.09
N GLN A 34 14.18 1.93 -2.75
CA GLN A 34 15.02 0.73 -2.53
C GLN A 34 14.63 0.02 -1.24
N LEU A 35 14.26 0.77 -0.19
CA LEU A 35 13.76 0.20 1.05
C LEU A 35 12.39 -0.44 0.84
N THR A 36 11.47 0.25 0.16
CA THR A 36 10.16 -0.30 -0.20
C THR A 36 10.28 -1.62 -0.97
N SER A 37 11.23 -1.70 -1.92
CA SER A 37 11.52 -2.93 -2.68
C SER A 37 11.99 -4.08 -1.84
N ARG A 38 12.88 -3.80 -0.89
CA ARG A 38 13.37 -4.81 0.05
C ARG A 38 12.25 -5.30 0.95
N ILE A 39 11.45 -4.38 1.51
CA ILE A 39 10.30 -4.74 2.32
C ILE A 39 9.33 -5.62 1.52
N ALA A 40 9.00 -5.25 0.29
CA ALA A 40 8.14 -6.03 -0.59
C ALA A 40 8.68 -7.46 -0.79
N GLY A 41 9.95 -7.57 -1.19
CA GLY A 41 10.61 -8.84 -1.42
C GLY A 41 10.68 -9.73 -0.18
N VAL A 42 11.01 -9.16 0.98
CA VAL A 42 11.09 -9.93 2.24
C VAL A 42 9.70 -10.29 2.76
N MET A 43 8.72 -9.40 2.68
CA MET A 43 7.33 -9.73 3.04
C MET A 43 6.80 -10.90 2.21
N GLU A 44 7.03 -10.92 0.90
CA GLU A 44 6.66 -12.09 0.10
C GLU A 44 7.47 -13.33 0.48
N LYS A 45 8.80 -13.22 0.58
CA LYS A 45 9.65 -14.38 0.87
C LYS A 45 9.31 -15.03 2.20
N GLU A 46 9.14 -14.22 3.25
CA GLU A 46 8.94 -14.69 4.62
C GLU A 46 7.46 -14.97 4.93
N LEU A 47 6.50 -14.48 4.14
CA LEU A 47 5.06 -14.58 4.44
C LEU A 47 4.19 -15.18 3.31
N SER A 48 4.76 -15.54 2.15
CA SER A 48 3.98 -15.99 0.97
C SER A 48 3.25 -17.33 1.18
N VAL A 49 3.78 -18.24 1.99
CA VAL A 49 3.13 -19.51 2.36
C VAL A 49 3.54 -19.87 3.77
N TYR A 50 2.94 -19.20 4.76
CA TYR A 50 3.08 -19.61 6.14
C TYR A 50 1.78 -20.24 6.63
N THR A 51 1.89 -21.47 7.16
CA THR A 51 0.86 -22.03 8.00
C THR A 51 0.98 -21.41 9.38
N ILE A 52 0.40 -20.22 9.58
CA ILE A 52 0.43 -19.57 10.89
C ILE A 52 -0.68 -20.18 11.73
N LEU A 53 -0.29 -20.96 12.74
CA LEU A 53 -1.21 -21.58 13.70
C LEU A 53 -2.32 -22.41 13.02
N GLY A 54 -1.91 -23.20 12.02
CA GLY A 54 -2.80 -24.08 11.26
C GLY A 54 -3.57 -23.39 10.12
N ARG A 55 -3.35 -22.10 9.86
CA ARG A 55 -4.03 -21.38 8.77
C ARG A 55 -3.10 -21.01 7.64
N ARG A 56 -3.54 -21.22 6.40
CA ARG A 56 -2.76 -20.92 5.20
C ARG A 56 -2.92 -19.46 4.82
N MET A 57 -1.93 -18.66 5.19
CA MET A 57 -1.84 -17.26 4.81
C MET A 57 -1.01 -17.09 3.54
N THR A 58 -1.39 -16.13 2.71
CA THR A 58 -0.64 -15.69 1.54
C THR A 58 -0.51 -14.17 1.60
N VAL A 59 0.73 -13.70 1.54
CA VAL A 59 1.06 -12.29 1.31
C VAL A 59 1.66 -12.16 -0.08
N LEU A 60 1.16 -11.19 -0.84
CA LEU A 60 1.69 -10.83 -2.16
C LEU A 60 1.95 -9.34 -2.19
N THR A 61 3.04 -8.93 -2.80
CA THR A 61 3.40 -7.53 -2.93
C THR A 61 3.67 -7.17 -4.38
N GLN A 62 3.48 -5.90 -4.71
CA GLN A 62 3.87 -5.38 -6.01
C GLN A 62 4.27 -3.93 -5.88
N GLU A 63 5.50 -3.65 -6.30
CA GLU A 63 5.97 -2.28 -6.43
C GLU A 63 5.48 -1.64 -7.72
N PHE A 64 5.26 -0.34 -7.66
CA PHE A 64 4.92 0.48 -8.81
C PHE A 64 6.18 1.22 -9.25
N PRO A 65 6.68 0.99 -10.49
CA PRO A 65 7.92 1.60 -10.92
C PRO A 65 7.76 3.12 -11.16
N ASP A 66 8.70 3.91 -10.61
CA ASP A 66 8.83 5.37 -10.82
C ASP A 66 9.22 5.72 -12.27
N LYS A 67 10.00 4.86 -12.96
CA LYS A 67 10.66 5.20 -14.24
C LYS A 67 10.57 4.08 -15.27
N GLY A 68 10.43 4.46 -16.57
CA GLY A 68 10.45 3.55 -17.72
C GLY A 68 9.22 3.66 -18.64
N LYS A 69 9.20 2.91 -19.75
CA LYS A 69 7.99 2.69 -20.57
C LYS A 69 6.97 1.95 -19.69
N GLY A 70 5.98 2.69 -19.18
CA GLY A 70 5.01 2.16 -18.20
C GLY A 70 5.24 2.62 -16.75
N SER A 71 5.90 3.77 -16.50
CA SER A 71 5.92 4.41 -15.17
C SER A 71 4.50 4.59 -14.61
N LEU A 72 4.25 4.01 -13.43
CA LEU A 72 2.92 3.94 -12.80
C LEU A 72 2.79 4.79 -11.54
N GLU A 73 3.91 5.07 -10.87
CA GLU A 73 3.91 5.74 -9.57
C GLU A 73 3.31 7.15 -9.66
N LYS A 74 3.72 7.96 -10.66
CA LYS A 74 3.16 9.31 -10.84
C LYS A 74 1.65 9.29 -11.17
N PRO A 75 1.16 8.36 -12.02
CA PRO A 75 -0.27 8.16 -12.25
C PRO A 75 -1.10 7.57 -11.10
N THR A 76 -0.51 6.96 -10.08
CA THR A 76 -1.31 6.27 -9.05
C THR A 76 -1.11 6.84 -7.65
N GLY A 77 0.04 7.46 -7.38
CA GLY A 77 0.45 7.80 -6.02
C GLY A 77 0.65 6.57 -5.14
N ILE A 78 0.88 5.40 -5.74
CA ILE A 78 1.10 4.13 -5.04
C ILE A 78 2.54 3.75 -5.27
N ASP A 79 3.29 3.48 -4.21
CA ASP A 79 4.64 2.90 -4.29
C ASP A 79 4.57 1.37 -4.17
N LEU A 80 3.66 0.88 -3.32
CA LEU A 80 3.53 -0.51 -2.97
C LEU A 80 2.06 -0.94 -2.86
N TYR A 81 1.73 -2.05 -3.49
CA TYR A 81 0.51 -2.81 -3.25
C TYR A 81 0.83 -4.03 -2.38
N ILE A 82 -0.07 -4.32 -1.43
CA ILE A 82 0.02 -5.51 -0.57
C ILE A 82 -1.33 -6.22 -0.58
N SER A 83 -1.36 -7.49 -0.97
CA SER A 83 -2.49 -8.39 -0.78
C SER A 83 -2.22 -9.33 0.39
N ILE A 84 -3.22 -9.48 1.25
CA ILE A 84 -3.22 -10.45 2.34
C ILE A 84 -4.44 -11.35 2.17
N ALA A 85 -4.19 -12.64 2.08
CA ALA A 85 -5.22 -13.65 1.93
C ALA A 85 -5.09 -14.76 2.99
N ASP A 86 -6.22 -15.14 3.56
CA ASP A 86 -6.43 -16.38 4.28
C ASP A 86 -7.11 -17.35 3.30
N THR A 87 -6.43 -18.43 2.97
CA THR A 87 -6.82 -19.36 1.88
C THR A 87 -7.57 -20.60 2.34
N ASP A 88 -7.95 -20.64 3.61
CA ASP A 88 -8.77 -21.73 4.14
C ASP A 88 -10.27 -21.46 3.93
N GLU A 89 -11.10 -22.46 4.26
CA GLU A 89 -12.55 -22.34 4.18
C GLU A 89 -13.05 -21.15 5.03
N ASN A 90 -13.84 -20.27 4.42
CA ASN A 90 -14.28 -18.97 4.98
C ASN A 90 -13.14 -17.97 5.27
N GLY A 91 -12.03 -18.10 4.55
CA GLY A 91 -10.97 -17.11 4.54
C GLY A 91 -11.38 -15.78 3.93
N PHE A 92 -10.42 -14.87 3.81
CA PHE A 92 -10.62 -13.55 3.21
C PHE A 92 -9.47 -13.25 2.26
N SER A 93 -9.68 -12.31 1.35
CA SER A 93 -8.61 -11.74 0.54
C SER A 93 -8.82 -10.25 0.43
N LYS A 94 -7.78 -9.48 0.75
CA LYS A 94 -7.84 -8.01 0.84
C LYS A 94 -6.55 -7.40 0.31
N GLY A 95 -6.70 -6.32 -0.45
CA GLY A 95 -5.60 -5.48 -0.89
C GLY A 95 -5.55 -4.16 -0.11
N ILE A 96 -4.35 -3.59 -0.02
CA ILE A 96 -4.10 -2.22 0.42
C ILE A 96 -3.12 -1.54 -0.53
N PHE A 97 -3.21 -0.21 -0.58
CA PHE A 97 -2.24 0.64 -1.28
C PHE A 97 -1.40 1.44 -0.29
N VAL A 98 -0.13 1.57 -0.59
CA VAL A 98 0.86 2.22 0.26
C VAL A 98 1.65 3.25 -0.55
N GLN A 99 1.72 4.48 -0.04
CA GLN A 99 2.74 5.47 -0.42
C GLN A 99 3.77 5.52 0.70
N ALA A 100 5.03 5.30 0.38
CA ALA A 100 6.14 5.29 1.32
C ALA A 100 6.87 6.62 1.34
N LYS A 101 7.25 7.08 2.54
CA LYS A 101 8.05 8.29 2.78
C LYS A 101 8.99 8.08 3.96
N TRP A 102 10.16 8.69 3.95
CA TRP A 102 10.96 8.84 5.16
C TRP A 102 10.20 9.73 6.16
N LYS A 103 10.26 9.40 7.44
CA LYS A 103 9.82 10.30 8.50
C LYS A 103 10.78 11.48 8.58
N GLU A 104 10.29 12.69 8.37
CA GLU A 104 11.12 13.90 8.29
C GLU A 104 10.66 14.97 9.29
N ILE A 105 11.60 15.74 9.82
CA ILE A 105 11.30 16.96 10.58
C ILE A 105 11.21 18.13 9.59
N GLY A 106 10.07 18.81 9.56
CA GLY A 106 9.90 20.03 8.76
C GLY A 106 9.73 19.77 7.26
N ARG A 107 8.94 18.76 6.88
CA ARG A 107 8.61 18.45 5.48
C ARG A 107 8.16 19.71 4.72
N LYS A 108 8.81 19.97 3.59
CA LYS A 108 8.59 21.19 2.78
C LYS A 108 7.14 21.26 2.28
N SER A 109 6.55 22.46 2.24
CA SER A 109 5.15 22.66 1.80
C SER A 109 4.87 22.09 0.40
N LYS A 110 5.82 22.20 -0.53
CA LYS A 110 5.69 21.59 -1.88
C LYS A 110 5.55 20.07 -1.81
N SER A 111 6.32 19.41 -0.94
CA SER A 111 6.23 17.95 -0.73
C SER A 111 4.89 17.56 -0.12
N LEU A 112 4.34 18.37 0.79
CA LEU A 112 3.01 18.14 1.37
C LEU A 112 1.91 18.20 0.31
N VAL A 113 1.96 19.20 -0.59
CA VAL A 113 1.00 19.30 -1.70
C VAL A 113 1.11 18.09 -2.62
N THR A 114 2.34 17.66 -2.96
CA THR A 114 2.56 16.46 -3.78
C THR A 114 2.01 15.21 -3.10
N LEU A 115 2.30 14.99 -1.82
CA LEU A 115 1.82 13.83 -1.06
C LEU A 115 0.29 13.83 -0.95
N GLY A 116 -0.33 14.98 -0.70
CA GLY A 116 -1.78 15.10 -0.66
C GLY A 116 -2.44 14.73 -2.00
N ASN A 117 -1.83 15.12 -3.12
CA ASN A 117 -2.29 14.70 -4.44
C ASN A 117 -2.10 13.19 -4.67
N GLN A 118 -0.96 12.62 -4.26
CA GLN A 118 -0.75 11.16 -4.32
C GLN A 118 -1.81 10.41 -3.51
N CYS A 119 -2.12 10.87 -2.28
CA CYS A 119 -3.15 10.26 -1.45
C CYS A 119 -4.55 10.33 -2.09
N LYS A 120 -4.91 11.44 -2.75
CA LYS A 120 -6.17 11.55 -3.51
C LYS A 120 -6.25 10.51 -4.63
N GLU A 121 -5.15 10.32 -5.35
CA GLU A 121 -5.07 9.32 -6.43
C GLU A 121 -5.22 7.89 -5.91
N MET A 122 -4.61 7.57 -4.76
CA MET A 122 -4.80 6.28 -4.11
C MET A 122 -6.27 6.08 -3.67
N LEU A 123 -6.86 7.08 -3.02
CA LEU A 123 -8.23 7.03 -2.50
C LEU A 123 -9.29 6.93 -3.60
N ALA A 124 -9.04 7.47 -4.78
CA ALA A 124 -9.89 7.27 -5.95
C ALA A 124 -9.99 5.79 -6.37
N ARG A 125 -9.04 4.94 -5.96
CA ARG A 125 -8.98 3.51 -6.27
C ARG A 125 -9.43 2.64 -5.10
N SER A 126 -9.03 3.00 -3.87
CA SER A 126 -9.45 2.31 -2.67
C SER A 126 -9.33 3.19 -1.44
N THR A 127 -10.34 3.11 -0.56
CA THR A 127 -10.29 3.71 0.77
C THR A 127 -9.27 3.02 1.68
N ALA A 128 -8.83 1.79 1.34
CA ALA A 128 -7.78 1.06 2.02
C ALA A 128 -6.38 1.50 1.54
N SER A 129 -6.13 2.81 1.68
CA SER A 129 -4.91 3.49 1.25
C SER A 129 -4.20 4.14 2.43
N TYR A 130 -2.88 3.96 2.50
CA TYR A 130 -2.08 4.37 3.66
C TYR A 130 -0.76 5.02 3.24
N VAL A 131 -0.27 5.92 4.08
CA VAL A 131 1.09 6.44 4.01
C VAL A 131 1.94 5.71 5.05
N TRP A 132 3.05 5.13 4.60
CA TRP A 132 4.04 4.52 5.47
C TRP A 132 5.20 5.50 5.67
N LEU A 133 5.45 5.85 6.93
CA LEU A 133 6.54 6.70 7.36
C LEU A 133 7.64 5.82 7.94
N TYR A 134 8.76 5.74 7.24
CA TYR A 134 9.93 4.99 7.69
C TYR A 134 10.67 5.78 8.76
N ALA A 135 10.80 5.19 9.95
CA ALA A 135 11.42 5.77 11.13
C ALA A 135 12.48 4.80 11.70
N PRO A 136 13.42 5.26 12.55
CA PRO A 136 14.46 4.39 13.10
C PRO A 136 13.93 3.16 13.87
N ASP A 137 12.73 3.27 14.43
CA ASP A 137 12.06 2.26 15.24
C ASP A 137 11.02 1.42 14.47
N GLY A 138 10.92 1.61 13.15
CA GLY A 138 10.04 0.83 12.28
C GLY A 138 9.18 1.69 11.37
N VAL A 139 7.94 1.24 11.13
CA VAL A 139 6.98 1.95 10.27
C VAL A 139 5.81 2.52 11.04
N GLU A 140 5.62 3.82 10.87
CA GLU A 140 4.39 4.52 11.25
C GLU A 140 3.43 4.57 10.06
N VAL A 141 2.19 4.17 10.30
CA VAL A 141 1.14 4.07 9.29
C VAL A 141 0.12 5.18 9.53
N VAL A 142 -0.11 6.00 8.52
CA VAL A 142 -1.14 7.05 8.50
C VAL A 142 -2.17 6.69 7.43
N ARG A 143 -3.46 6.91 7.69
CA ARG A 143 -4.48 6.72 6.64
C ARG A 143 -4.36 7.82 5.59
N ALA A 144 -4.41 7.47 4.31
CA ALA A 144 -4.34 8.45 3.22
C ALA A 144 -5.48 9.49 3.33
N GLN A 145 -6.65 9.08 3.83
CA GLN A 145 -7.78 9.99 4.07
C GLN A 145 -7.41 11.12 5.04
N GLU A 146 -6.67 10.85 6.12
CA GLU A 146 -6.27 11.89 7.08
C GLU A 146 -5.35 12.94 6.45
N VAL A 147 -4.49 12.52 5.52
CA VAL A 147 -3.60 13.42 4.76
C VAL A 147 -4.41 14.33 3.82
N VAL A 148 -5.47 13.80 3.21
CA VAL A 148 -6.35 14.57 2.31
C VAL A 148 -7.25 15.53 3.08
N ASP A 149 -7.79 15.10 4.22
CA ASP A 149 -8.71 15.89 5.05
C ASP A 149 -8.00 17.06 5.75
N GLN A 150 -6.67 16.96 5.96
CA GLN A 150 -5.87 17.97 6.65
C GLN A 150 -4.73 18.49 5.76
N PRO A 151 -5.05 19.20 4.67
CA PRO A 151 -4.04 19.68 3.72
C PRO A 151 -3.05 20.64 4.39
N GLY A 152 -1.76 20.42 4.15
CA GLY A 152 -0.68 21.24 4.71
C GLY A 152 -0.24 20.84 6.11
N VAL A 153 -0.91 19.89 6.76
CA VAL A 153 -0.41 19.24 7.98
C VAL A 153 0.58 18.13 7.58
N PRO A 154 1.81 18.10 8.14
CA PRO A 154 2.73 17.00 7.90
C PRO A 154 2.16 15.66 8.35
N PRO A 155 2.32 14.57 7.58
CA PRO A 155 1.81 13.25 7.96
C PRO A 155 2.39 12.76 9.30
N GLU A 156 3.59 13.22 9.67
CA GLU A 156 4.24 12.96 10.96
C GLU A 156 3.46 13.52 12.17
N SER A 157 2.59 14.51 11.95
CA SER A 157 1.74 15.14 12.97
C SER A 157 0.32 14.57 12.99
N LEU A 158 -0.04 13.69 12.06
CA LEU A 158 -1.35 13.04 11.99
C LEU A 158 -1.44 11.84 12.91
N ARG A 159 -2.62 11.23 13.02
CA ARG A 159 -2.80 10.05 13.87
C ARG A 159 -2.16 8.85 13.20
N SER A 160 -0.90 8.58 13.55
CA SER A 160 -0.21 7.37 13.12
C SER A 160 -0.56 6.18 14.01
N ARG A 161 -0.39 4.98 13.45
CA ARG A 161 -0.44 3.70 14.14
C ARG A 161 0.76 2.86 13.73
N ARG A 162 1.06 1.82 14.48
CA ARG A 162 2.08 0.84 14.08
C ARG A 162 1.54 -0.13 13.03
N ALA A 163 2.45 -0.73 12.28
CA ALA A 163 2.10 -1.70 11.24
C ALA A 163 1.32 -2.92 11.79
N ASP A 164 1.60 -3.37 13.01
CA ASP A 164 0.87 -4.47 13.66
C ASP A 164 -0.60 -4.14 13.92
N ASP A 165 -0.94 -2.92 14.36
CA ASP A 165 -2.34 -2.48 14.49
C ASP A 165 -3.05 -2.47 13.13
N LEU A 166 -2.39 -2.00 12.06
CA LEU A 166 -2.96 -2.07 10.71
C LEU A 166 -3.25 -3.53 10.30
N PHE A 167 -2.27 -4.42 10.41
CA PHE A 167 -2.45 -5.81 9.99
C PHE A 167 -3.47 -6.56 10.84
N SER A 168 -3.48 -6.34 12.16
CA SER A 168 -4.49 -6.93 13.05
C SER A 168 -5.90 -6.52 12.60
N ARG A 169 -6.10 -5.25 12.26
CA ARG A 169 -7.37 -4.76 11.73
C ARG A 169 -7.70 -5.25 10.32
N ILE A 170 -6.72 -5.53 9.47
CA ILE A 170 -6.97 -6.19 8.17
C ILE A 170 -7.51 -7.61 8.44
N LEU A 171 -6.87 -8.34 9.35
CA LEU A 171 -7.23 -9.70 9.77
C LEU A 171 -8.58 -9.75 10.50
N GLU A 172 -9.01 -8.66 11.17
CA GLU A 172 -10.34 -8.52 11.79
C GLU A 172 -11.45 -8.20 10.80
N CYS A 173 -11.08 -7.91 9.54
CA CYS A 173 -11.93 -7.44 8.46
C CYS A 173 -12.40 -5.95 8.41
N PRO A 174 -12.19 -5.04 9.38
CA PRO A 174 -12.56 -3.63 9.19
C PRO A 174 -11.65 -2.83 8.26
N GLU A 175 -10.39 -3.25 8.04
CA GLU A 175 -9.45 -2.58 7.12
C GLU A 175 -9.13 -3.47 5.91
N GLY A 176 -8.65 -2.87 4.82
CA GLY A 176 -8.34 -3.60 3.59
C GLY A 176 -9.55 -3.80 2.69
N ASP A 177 -9.30 -3.75 1.39
CA ASP A 177 -10.33 -3.77 0.35
C ASP A 177 -10.39 -5.12 -0.36
N ARG A 178 -11.57 -5.74 -0.33
CA ARG A 178 -11.80 -7.05 -0.97
C ARG A 178 -11.75 -6.97 -2.49
N ALA A 179 -12.05 -5.82 -3.09
CA ALA A 179 -11.96 -5.63 -4.53
C ALA A 179 -10.51 -5.73 -5.04
N TRP A 180 -9.55 -5.43 -4.17
CA TRP A 180 -8.12 -5.52 -4.45
C TRP A 180 -7.46 -6.76 -3.85
N GLY A 181 -8.24 -7.72 -3.34
CA GLY A 181 -7.72 -9.00 -2.89
C GLY A 181 -7.40 -9.93 -4.06
N VAL A 182 -6.35 -10.73 -3.92
CA VAL A 182 -6.03 -11.80 -4.87
C VAL A 182 -7.09 -12.91 -4.80
N PRO A 183 -7.68 -13.34 -5.93
CA PRO A 183 -8.68 -14.41 -5.97
C PRO A 183 -8.23 -15.68 -5.26
N ALA A 184 -9.14 -16.29 -4.51
CA ALA A 184 -8.92 -17.59 -3.89
C ALA A 184 -8.68 -18.66 -4.98
N GLY A 185 -7.74 -19.57 -4.73
CA GLY A 185 -7.44 -20.69 -5.64
C GLY A 185 -6.52 -20.35 -6.82
N LEU A 186 -5.98 -19.13 -6.90
CA LEU A 186 -4.94 -18.82 -7.89
C LEU A 186 -3.65 -19.61 -7.60
N GLU A 187 -3.23 -20.40 -8.59
CA GLU A 187 -1.97 -21.13 -8.55
C GLU A 187 -0.78 -20.17 -8.53
N GLN A 188 0.36 -20.62 -8.01
CA GLN A 188 1.52 -19.75 -7.80
C GLN A 188 2.01 -19.08 -9.09
N ASN A 189 1.96 -19.79 -10.21
CA ASN A 189 2.34 -19.29 -11.54
C ASN A 189 1.33 -18.29 -12.14
N GLU A 190 0.09 -18.23 -11.63
CA GLU A 190 -0.96 -17.34 -12.12
C GLU A 190 -1.02 -16.00 -11.37
N ARG A 191 -0.45 -15.96 -10.15
CA ARG A 191 -0.45 -14.76 -9.28
C ARG A 191 0.22 -13.57 -9.94
N ARG A 192 1.42 -13.75 -10.50
CA ARG A 192 2.17 -12.65 -11.17
C ARG A 192 1.43 -12.14 -12.42
N PRO A 193 0.94 -12.99 -13.34
CA PRO A 193 0.08 -12.55 -14.45
C PRO A 193 -1.21 -11.85 -14.00
N TRP A 194 -1.84 -12.28 -12.90
CA TRP A 194 -3.01 -11.60 -12.35
C TRP A 194 -2.67 -10.19 -11.85
N ILE A 195 -1.59 -10.05 -11.06
CA ILE A 195 -1.11 -8.76 -10.59
C ILE A 195 -0.80 -7.85 -11.79
N SER A 196 -0.07 -8.34 -12.80
CA SER A 196 0.24 -7.54 -14.00
C SER A 196 -1.02 -7.01 -14.71
N ARG A 197 -2.09 -7.81 -14.80
CA ARG A 197 -3.37 -7.36 -15.37
C ARG A 197 -4.07 -6.32 -14.49
N MET A 198 -4.12 -6.55 -13.19
CA MET A 198 -4.66 -5.58 -12.22
C MET A 198 -3.92 -4.24 -12.31
N MET A 199 -2.59 -4.27 -12.46
CA MET A 199 -1.76 -3.08 -12.63
C MET A 199 -2.05 -2.36 -13.95
N GLU A 200 -2.33 -3.10 -15.02
CA GLU A 200 -2.75 -2.50 -16.30
C GLU A 200 -4.15 -1.87 -16.18
N GLU A 201 -5.09 -2.50 -15.49
CA GLU A 201 -6.41 -1.90 -15.24
C GLU A 201 -6.32 -0.60 -14.43
N LEU A 202 -5.43 -0.55 -13.44
CA LEU A 202 -5.11 0.66 -12.66
C LEU A 202 -4.57 1.80 -13.54
N ARG A 203 -3.96 1.49 -14.68
CA ARG A 203 -3.53 2.47 -15.69
C ARG A 203 -4.69 2.96 -16.54
N ILE A 204 -5.47 2.02 -17.07
CA ILE A 204 -6.52 2.30 -18.07
C ILE A 204 -7.62 3.17 -17.47
N ARG A 205 -8.04 2.90 -16.22
CA ARG A 205 -9.09 3.71 -15.57
C ARG A 205 -8.74 5.20 -15.52
N ARG A 206 -7.47 5.54 -15.28
CA ARG A 206 -7.01 6.94 -15.32
C ARG A 206 -6.97 7.51 -16.73
N ALA A 207 -6.57 6.73 -17.73
CA ALA A 207 -6.56 7.21 -19.12
C ALA A 207 -7.97 7.64 -19.58
N ILE A 208 -9.00 6.90 -19.14
CA ILE A 208 -10.40 7.23 -19.43
C ILE A 208 -10.84 8.47 -18.65
N ASP A 209 -10.52 8.57 -17.35
CA ASP A 209 -10.83 9.78 -16.55
C ASP A 209 -10.15 11.05 -17.09
N VAL A 210 -8.92 10.94 -17.58
CA VAL A 210 -8.19 12.06 -18.22
C VAL A 210 -8.82 12.42 -19.58
N THR A 211 -9.37 11.45 -20.32
CA THR A 211 -10.00 11.68 -21.64
C THR A 211 -11.40 12.28 -21.51
N ILE A 212 -12.12 12.00 -20.42
CA ILE A 212 -13.45 12.59 -20.15
C ILE A 212 -13.32 14.01 -19.54
N GLY A 213 -12.09 14.45 -19.22
CA GLY A 213 -11.79 15.69 -18.51
C GLY A 213 -11.25 16.88 -19.32
N GLY A 214 -11.46 16.99 -20.65
CA GLY A 214 -11.26 18.29 -21.32
C GLY A 214 -11.47 18.34 -22.83
N PRO A 215 -11.40 19.54 -23.44
CA PRO A 215 -11.74 20.87 -22.93
C PRO A 215 -13.18 21.27 -23.31
N ASP A 216 -13.81 22.09 -22.48
CA ASP A 216 -14.99 22.88 -22.86
C ASP A 216 -14.63 23.71 -24.10
N LEU A 217 -15.26 23.40 -25.23
CA LEU A 217 -15.14 24.20 -26.45
C LEU A 217 -15.82 25.53 -26.18
N GLY A 218 -15.00 26.55 -25.91
CA GLY A 218 -15.45 27.94 -25.81
C GLY A 218 -16.27 28.33 -27.03
N VAL A 219 -17.58 28.45 -26.83
CA VAL A 219 -18.48 29.11 -27.76
C VAL A 219 -18.13 30.60 -27.73
N ARG A 220 -17.28 31.03 -28.65
CA ARG A 220 -17.21 32.45 -29.03
C ARG A 220 -18.54 32.81 -29.68
N ARG A 221 -19.33 33.62 -28.99
CA ARG A 221 -20.33 34.48 -29.61
C ARG A 221 -19.61 35.75 -30.06
N ASP A 222 -19.60 35.97 -31.36
CA ASP A 222 -19.76 37.29 -31.98
C ASP A 222 -20.80 37.12 -33.09
#